data_AF-A0A1J3DZ66-F1
#
_entry.id   AF-A0A1J3DZ66-F1
#
_cell.length_a   1.000
_cell.length_b   1.000
_cell.length_c   1.000
_cell.angle_alpha   90.00
_cell.angle_beta   90.00
_cell.angle_gamma   90.00
#
_symmetry.space_group_name_H-M   'P 1'
#
loop_
_entity.id
_entity.type
_entity.pdbx_description
1 polymer ?
#
loop_
_entity_poly.entity_id
_entity_poly.type
_entity_poly.pdbx_seq_one_letter_code
_entity_poly.pdbx_strand_id
1 'polypeptide(L)'
;MSEMGAEVYYQKFHPEGNQFHPLHFFSGPDSYTLLGNVSCASYGVNVAGIIRAPRGDGKESIVLVTPYDSINGGDYEALSLGIATSLFSLLARVTWLSKDIIWLVADSRYGDYRPVAAWLSEYHTPSFMVSDLLKCDELNTAGSFRRAGTVAAALVLKVDGRSERFEDTLSIYAEASNGQMPNLDLINVVNYLAVHRQGFYVRVEKVVSLLSSSWLKIAGDIFEAVGKVAHTLNPAWNFGIPAADYLEGSATLASSLYSQALGILTGPHGAFRDYQVDAITLKVSPRFPADSKARQHDFFQRGAQLLEGTIRSVNNLLEKFHQSFFLYLLTSPSKFISVGVYMIAFALLVAPLPMVAASLYIDGCNSLTKATHNPAENLKSWKWLDAAKQVFALHLLGFIVTLLPYFICQVPGQHSPTNRSIMWATTSSSLLIITFVTIPSCSPFSSRLKGNNWAVLKSVTISAAFIGLCLMSIINFATAMIGALLLVPMCLMVRPIKLDLRSRRAKSLLGAFCSMVLVIVGFPVIVFAITKGFIGEGLAGLSLGGEFWTWLESLWAWKSATYLYIGMVHLPCWLLCLCILFHPC
;
A
#
# COMPACT_ATOMS: atom_id res chain seq x y z
N MET A 1 -11.40 -30.48 -15.57
CA MET A 1 -10.94 -29.60 -16.66
C MET A 1 -10.77 -30.35 -17.98
N SER A 2 -9.92 -31.40 -18.06
CA SER A 2 -9.71 -32.17 -19.31
C SER A 2 -11.01 -32.76 -19.89
N GLU A 3 -11.82 -33.40 -19.04
CA GLU A 3 -13.15 -33.92 -19.42
C GLU A 3 -14.14 -32.85 -19.90
N MET A 4 -13.88 -31.58 -19.60
CA MET A 4 -14.70 -30.45 -20.04
C MET A 4 -14.25 -29.89 -21.40
N GLY A 5 -13.27 -30.52 -22.06
CA GLY A 5 -12.72 -30.08 -23.35
C GLY A 5 -11.71 -28.93 -23.25
N ALA A 6 -11.24 -28.60 -22.04
CA ALA A 6 -10.25 -27.56 -21.84
C ALA A 6 -8.82 -28.07 -22.09
N GLU A 7 -7.97 -27.18 -22.60
CA GLU A 7 -6.53 -27.43 -22.71
C GLU A 7 -5.89 -27.30 -21.33
N VAL A 8 -5.50 -28.42 -20.71
CA VAL A 8 -4.94 -28.45 -19.35
C VAL A 8 -3.41 -28.54 -19.39
N TYR A 9 -2.75 -27.79 -18.52
CA TYR A 9 -1.32 -27.91 -18.27
C TYR A 9 -0.99 -27.64 -16.80
N TYR A 10 0.18 -28.12 -16.40
CA TYR A 10 0.71 -27.97 -15.04
C TYR A 10 1.94 -27.07 -15.08
N GLN A 11 2.00 -26.11 -14.18
CA GLN A 11 3.16 -25.22 -14.06
C GLN A 11 3.83 -25.46 -12.71
N LYS A 12 5.08 -25.92 -12.75
CA LYS A 12 5.93 -26.05 -11.57
C LYS A 12 6.58 -24.70 -11.29
N PHE A 13 6.53 -24.22 -10.04
CA PHE A 13 7.23 -23.01 -9.63
C PHE A 13 7.98 -23.24 -8.32
N HIS A 14 9.07 -22.50 -8.12
CA HIS A 14 9.81 -22.54 -6.87
C HIS A 14 9.34 -21.39 -5.96
N PRO A 15 9.03 -21.69 -4.67
CA PRO A 15 8.85 -20.64 -3.69
C PRO A 15 10.22 -20.02 -3.42
N GLU A 16 10.52 -18.88 -4.03
CA GLU A 16 11.77 -18.19 -3.72
C GLU A 16 11.88 -17.87 -2.23
N GLY A 17 13.09 -17.98 -1.69
CA GLY A 17 13.42 -17.33 -0.43
C GLY A 17 13.48 -15.82 -0.67
N ASN A 18 12.85 -15.04 0.21
CA ASN A 18 12.95 -13.57 0.18
C ASN A 18 14.43 -13.14 0.33
N GLN A 19 15.16 -13.00 -0.77
CA GLN A 19 16.50 -12.43 -0.73
C GLN A 19 16.37 -10.91 -0.64
N PHE A 20 16.80 -10.33 0.48
CA PHE A 20 16.77 -8.88 0.66
C PHE A 20 17.46 -8.20 -0.54
N HIS A 21 16.80 -7.25 -1.22
CA HIS A 21 17.40 -6.46 -2.29
C HIS A 21 17.08 -4.98 -2.04
N PRO A 22 18.05 -4.12 -1.71
CA PRO A 22 17.77 -2.81 -1.14
C PRO A 22 17.04 -1.83 -2.08
N LEU A 23 17.06 -2.11 -3.39
CA LEU A 23 16.37 -1.34 -4.43
C LEU A 23 15.30 -2.18 -5.14
N HIS A 24 14.73 -3.19 -4.46
CA HIS A 24 13.69 -4.08 -4.99
C HIS A 24 12.45 -3.33 -5.51
N PHE A 25 12.17 -2.13 -4.98
CA PHE A 25 11.15 -1.23 -5.53
C PHE A 25 11.40 -0.86 -7.01
N PHE A 26 12.67 -0.72 -7.40
CA PHE A 26 13.07 -0.35 -8.77
C PHE A 26 13.38 -1.57 -9.65
N SER A 27 13.33 -2.80 -9.11
CA SER A 27 13.50 -3.99 -9.93
C SER A 27 12.19 -4.30 -10.67
N GLY A 28 12.33 -4.73 -11.93
CA GLY A 28 11.19 -5.25 -12.70
C GLY A 28 10.62 -6.52 -12.06
N PRO A 29 9.56 -7.11 -12.65
CA PRO A 29 9.17 -8.47 -12.29
C PRO A 29 10.41 -9.36 -12.42
N ASP A 30 10.81 -10.01 -11.33
CA ASP A 30 12.05 -10.75 -11.27
C ASP A 30 11.98 -11.84 -12.34
N SER A 31 12.81 -11.71 -13.38
CA SER A 31 13.08 -12.83 -14.27
C SER A 31 13.69 -13.89 -13.38
N TYR A 32 12.93 -14.93 -13.04
CA TYR A 32 13.33 -16.02 -12.15
C TYR A 32 14.70 -16.56 -12.56
N THR A 33 15.76 -15.94 -12.02
CA THR A 33 17.13 -16.35 -12.27
C THR A 33 17.34 -17.57 -11.41
N LEU A 34 17.25 -18.73 -12.06
CA LEU A 34 17.60 -20.05 -11.54
C LEU A 34 18.89 -19.96 -10.72
N LEU A 35 18.76 -19.80 -9.40
CA LEU A 35 19.87 -19.95 -8.49
C LEU A 35 20.24 -21.43 -8.51
N GLY A 36 21.43 -21.72 -9.02
CA GLY A 36 21.98 -23.07 -9.17
C GLY A 36 22.26 -23.74 -7.82
N ASN A 37 21.21 -24.26 -7.18
CA ASN A 37 21.21 -25.43 -6.29
C ASN A 37 19.78 -25.62 -5.75
N VAL A 38 18.87 -25.98 -6.65
CA VAL A 38 17.48 -26.26 -6.29
C VAL A 38 17.39 -27.70 -5.79
N SER A 39 17.09 -27.89 -4.51
CA SER A 39 16.68 -29.20 -4.02
C SER A 39 15.30 -29.52 -4.59
N CYS A 40 15.13 -30.71 -5.20
CA CYS A 40 13.86 -31.13 -5.80
C CYS A 40 12.69 -31.32 -4.77
N ALA A 41 12.88 -30.94 -3.51
CA ALA A 41 11.99 -31.28 -2.39
C ALA A 41 10.90 -30.24 -2.07
N SER A 42 10.89 -29.06 -2.70
CA SER A 42 9.87 -28.03 -2.38
C SER A 42 9.51 -27.14 -3.58
N TYR A 43 8.76 -27.68 -4.55
CA TYR A 43 8.13 -26.88 -5.61
C TYR A 43 6.61 -26.84 -5.42
N GLY A 44 6.01 -25.71 -5.79
CA GLY A 44 4.57 -25.56 -5.94
C GLY A 44 4.12 -25.97 -7.34
N VAL A 45 2.85 -26.39 -7.47
CA VAL A 45 2.28 -26.79 -8.77
C VAL A 45 0.95 -26.09 -8.99
N ASN A 46 0.93 -25.15 -9.94
CA ASN A 46 -0.32 -24.58 -10.42
C ASN A 46 -0.94 -25.48 -11.49
N VAL A 47 -2.27 -25.54 -11.52
CA VAL A 47 -3.03 -26.22 -12.57
C VAL A 47 -3.81 -25.18 -13.35
N ALA A 48 -3.62 -25.13 -14.68
CA ALA A 48 -4.31 -24.19 -15.54
C ALA A 48 -5.10 -24.93 -16.62
N GLY A 49 -6.33 -24.47 -16.88
CA GLY A 49 -7.18 -24.94 -17.96
C GLY A 49 -7.61 -23.79 -18.87
N ILE A 50 -7.47 -23.95 -20.19
CA ILE A 50 -7.86 -22.95 -21.18
C ILE A 50 -9.06 -23.45 -21.98
N ILE A 51 -10.13 -22.65 -22.03
CA ILE A 51 -11.27 -22.82 -22.95
C ILE A 51 -11.13 -21.77 -24.05
N ARG A 52 -11.17 -22.23 -25.31
CA ARG A 52 -11.15 -21.34 -26.49
C ARG A 52 -12.53 -20.76 -26.73
N ALA A 53 -12.60 -19.45 -26.98
CA ALA A 53 -13.84 -18.77 -27.29
C ALA A 53 -14.36 -19.18 -28.69
N PRO A 54 -15.62 -19.62 -28.83
CA PRO A 54 -16.20 -19.99 -30.11
C PRO A 54 -16.42 -18.80 -31.06
N ARG A 55 -16.56 -17.58 -30.52
CA ARG A 55 -16.72 -16.35 -31.32
C ARG A 55 -15.47 -15.46 -31.33
N GLY A 56 -14.43 -15.85 -30.60
CA GLY A 56 -13.19 -15.09 -30.48
C GLY A 56 -12.14 -15.54 -31.50
N ASP A 57 -11.21 -14.66 -31.81
CA ASP A 57 -10.01 -15.00 -32.61
C ASP A 57 -8.84 -15.49 -31.73
N GLY A 58 -9.10 -15.72 -30.43
CA GLY A 58 -8.11 -16.16 -29.45
C GLY A 58 -7.10 -15.09 -29.02
N LYS A 59 -7.28 -13.81 -29.40
CA LYS A 59 -6.35 -12.72 -29.05
C LYS A 59 -6.54 -12.10 -27.69
N GLU A 60 -7.67 -12.35 -27.04
CA GLU A 60 -7.97 -11.87 -25.69
C GLU A 60 -8.42 -13.00 -24.79
N SER A 61 -8.13 -12.88 -23.50
CA SER A 61 -8.52 -13.86 -22.49
C SER A 61 -9.01 -13.22 -21.19
N ILE A 62 -9.81 -13.96 -20.42
CA ILE A 62 -10.24 -13.62 -19.07
C ILE A 62 -9.71 -14.71 -18.14
N VAL A 63 -9.07 -14.32 -17.03
CA VAL A 63 -8.50 -15.25 -16.07
C VAL A 63 -9.41 -15.38 -14.85
N LEU A 64 -9.79 -16.60 -14.50
CA LEU A 64 -10.41 -16.97 -13.24
C LEU A 64 -9.34 -17.63 -12.36
N VAL A 65 -9.13 -17.15 -11.14
CA VAL A 65 -8.16 -17.72 -10.19
C VAL A 65 -8.87 -18.27 -8.98
N THR A 66 -8.50 -19.48 -8.57
CA THR A 66 -8.91 -20.08 -7.30
C THR A 66 -7.67 -20.57 -6.55
N PRO A 67 -7.25 -19.86 -5.48
CA PRO A 67 -6.23 -20.36 -4.57
C PRO A 67 -6.71 -21.62 -3.86
N TYR A 68 -5.84 -22.62 -3.72
CA TYR A 68 -6.13 -23.87 -3.05
C TYR A 68 -4.89 -24.46 -2.37
N ASP A 69 -4.99 -24.73 -1.07
CA ASP A 69 -3.97 -25.43 -0.29
C ASP A 69 -4.38 -26.90 -0.20
N SER A 70 -3.61 -27.79 -0.83
CA SER A 70 -3.91 -29.22 -0.82
C SER A 70 -3.63 -29.91 0.51
N ILE A 71 -2.85 -29.29 1.41
CA ILE A 71 -2.40 -29.87 2.68
C ILE A 71 -3.24 -29.33 3.84
N ASN A 72 -3.36 -28.01 3.94
CA ASN A 72 -4.08 -27.34 5.03
C ASN A 72 -5.43 -26.74 4.57
N GLY A 73 -5.80 -26.93 3.31
CA GLY A 73 -7.04 -26.38 2.77
C GLY A 73 -8.25 -26.86 3.56
N GLY A 74 -9.03 -25.90 4.05
CA GLY A 74 -10.29 -26.19 4.71
C GLY A 74 -11.42 -26.42 3.71
N ASP A 75 -12.57 -26.86 4.23
CA ASP A 75 -13.79 -27.09 3.44
C ASP A 75 -14.13 -25.89 2.53
N TYR A 76 -13.94 -24.66 3.01
CA TYR A 76 -14.23 -23.44 2.25
C TYR A 76 -13.34 -23.24 1.00
N GLU A 77 -12.09 -23.66 1.01
CA GLU A 77 -11.25 -23.62 -0.20
C GLU A 77 -11.73 -24.65 -1.22
N ALA A 78 -12.13 -25.83 -0.77
CA ALA A 78 -12.79 -26.82 -1.61
C ALA A 78 -14.14 -26.30 -2.17
N LEU A 79 -14.88 -25.52 -1.39
CA LEU A 79 -16.10 -24.84 -1.87
C LEU A 79 -15.79 -23.81 -2.96
N SER A 80 -14.67 -23.07 -2.83
CA SER A 80 -14.21 -22.13 -3.85
C SER A 80 -13.93 -22.85 -5.17
N LEU A 81 -13.23 -23.99 -5.09
CA LEU A 81 -13.02 -24.87 -6.24
C LEU A 81 -14.34 -25.40 -6.81
N GLY A 82 -15.31 -25.78 -5.97
CA GLY A 82 -16.61 -26.27 -6.40
C GLY A 82 -17.38 -25.25 -7.25
N ILE A 83 -17.46 -24.00 -6.78
CA ILE A 83 -18.08 -22.89 -7.53
C ILE A 83 -17.37 -22.69 -8.87
N ALA A 84 -16.03 -22.58 -8.85
CA ALA A 84 -15.25 -22.35 -10.06
C ALA A 84 -15.34 -23.51 -11.05
N THR A 85 -15.37 -24.75 -10.58
CA THR A 85 -15.54 -25.96 -11.41
C THR A 85 -16.89 -25.95 -12.12
N SER A 86 -17.97 -25.63 -11.39
CA SER A 86 -19.32 -25.54 -11.93
C SER A 86 -19.43 -24.43 -12.98
N LEU A 87 -18.88 -23.26 -12.68
CA LEU A 87 -18.80 -22.14 -13.61
C LEU A 87 -17.97 -22.48 -14.86
N PHE A 88 -16.80 -23.08 -14.69
CA PHE A 88 -15.92 -23.44 -15.81
C PHE A 88 -16.57 -24.49 -16.73
N SER A 89 -17.30 -25.45 -16.16
CA SER A 89 -18.11 -26.42 -16.91
C SER A 89 -19.21 -25.74 -17.73
N LEU A 90 -19.87 -24.71 -17.16
CA LEU A 90 -20.84 -23.89 -17.89
C LEU A 90 -20.14 -23.13 -19.03
N LEU A 91 -19.03 -22.45 -18.75
CA LEU A 91 -18.28 -21.66 -19.72
C LEU A 91 -17.73 -22.51 -20.89
N ALA A 92 -17.43 -23.78 -20.66
CA ALA A 92 -17.00 -24.70 -21.72
C ALA A 92 -18.11 -25.02 -22.73
N ARG A 93 -19.39 -24.86 -22.36
CA ARG A 93 -20.54 -25.25 -23.19
C ARG A 93 -21.23 -24.07 -23.88
N VAL A 94 -20.95 -22.84 -23.46
CA VAL A 94 -21.63 -21.65 -23.99
C VAL A 94 -21.07 -21.22 -25.33
N THR A 95 -21.93 -20.69 -26.19
CA THR A 95 -21.56 -20.25 -27.54
C THR A 95 -21.36 -18.74 -27.67
N TRP A 96 -21.51 -17.98 -26.59
CA TRP A 96 -21.45 -16.51 -26.57
C TRP A 96 -20.08 -15.95 -26.18
N LEU A 97 -19.13 -16.78 -25.76
CA LEU A 97 -17.78 -16.34 -25.43
C LEU A 97 -17.06 -15.80 -26.67
N SER A 98 -16.50 -14.59 -26.53
CA SER A 98 -15.66 -13.89 -27.52
C SER A 98 -14.20 -13.77 -27.04
N LYS A 99 -13.93 -14.03 -25.76
CA LYS A 99 -12.59 -14.07 -25.16
C LYS A 99 -12.32 -15.44 -24.55
N ASP A 100 -11.10 -15.93 -24.70
CA ASP A 100 -10.69 -17.22 -24.13
C ASP A 100 -10.81 -17.18 -22.59
N ILE A 101 -11.16 -18.29 -21.96
CA ILE A 101 -11.24 -18.37 -20.49
C ILE A 101 -10.06 -19.21 -20.00
N ILE A 102 -9.27 -18.63 -19.11
CA ILE A 102 -8.22 -19.35 -18.37
C ILE A 102 -8.71 -19.55 -16.95
N TRP A 103 -8.76 -20.79 -16.46
CA TRP A 103 -8.96 -21.08 -15.05
C TRP A 103 -7.66 -21.57 -14.44
N LEU A 104 -7.12 -20.79 -13.50
CA LEU A 104 -5.91 -21.06 -12.74
C LEU A 104 -6.27 -21.51 -11.33
N VAL A 105 -5.97 -22.77 -11.01
CA VAL A 105 -5.95 -23.27 -9.64
C VAL A 105 -4.53 -23.03 -9.10
N ALA A 106 -4.41 -22.02 -8.23
CA ALA A 106 -3.15 -21.54 -7.70
C ALA A 106 -2.80 -22.25 -6.39
N ASP A 107 -1.59 -22.80 -6.31
CA ASP A 107 -1.12 -23.54 -5.13
C ASP A 107 -0.77 -22.58 -3.98
N SER A 108 -1.70 -22.40 -3.04
CA SER A 108 -1.58 -21.40 -1.96
C SER A 108 -0.77 -21.87 -0.76
N ARG A 109 -0.15 -23.07 -0.80
CA ARG A 109 0.75 -23.58 0.27
C ARG A 109 1.88 -22.62 0.63
N TYR A 110 2.30 -21.79 -0.33
CA TYR A 110 3.37 -20.80 -0.18
C TYR A 110 2.84 -19.35 -0.16
N GLY A 111 1.56 -19.18 0.18
CA GLY A 111 0.82 -17.92 0.14
C GLY A 111 0.08 -17.71 -1.19
N ASP A 112 -0.94 -16.84 -1.19
CA ASP A 112 -1.83 -16.67 -2.34
C ASP A 112 -1.18 -15.93 -3.54
N TYR A 113 -0.25 -15.01 -3.28
CA TYR A 113 0.33 -14.14 -4.30
C TYR A 113 1.34 -14.86 -5.20
N ARG A 114 2.28 -15.57 -4.57
CA ARG A 114 3.43 -16.20 -5.24
C ARG A 114 3.05 -17.15 -6.39
N PRO A 115 2.09 -18.09 -6.23
CA PRO A 115 1.70 -18.97 -7.33
C PRO A 115 1.20 -18.18 -8.54
N VAL A 116 0.44 -17.11 -8.31
CA VAL A 116 -0.11 -16.27 -9.39
C VAL A 116 0.98 -15.43 -10.05
N ALA A 117 1.89 -14.84 -9.27
CA ALA A 117 3.02 -14.09 -9.79
C ALA A 117 3.94 -14.96 -10.66
N ALA A 118 4.21 -16.20 -10.23
CA ALA A 118 4.99 -17.16 -10.99
C ALA A 118 4.31 -17.55 -12.31
N TRP A 119 2.99 -17.77 -12.28
CA TRP A 119 2.22 -18.03 -13.47
C TRP A 119 2.23 -16.88 -14.47
N LEU A 120 2.03 -15.64 -13.99
CA LEU A 120 2.04 -14.45 -14.83
C LEU A 120 3.40 -14.18 -15.46
N SER A 121 4.48 -14.36 -14.72
CA SER A 121 5.84 -14.21 -15.24
C SER A 121 6.11 -15.16 -16.40
N GLU A 122 5.77 -16.44 -16.27
CA GLU A 122 5.92 -17.39 -17.38
C GLU A 122 4.96 -17.09 -18.55
N TYR A 123 3.75 -16.60 -18.24
CA TYR A 123 2.76 -16.20 -19.24
C TYR A 123 3.25 -15.06 -20.14
N HIS A 124 3.83 -14.02 -19.54
CA HIS A 124 4.29 -12.80 -20.21
C HIS A 124 5.75 -12.88 -20.70
N THR A 125 6.60 -13.63 -20.01
CA THR A 125 8.02 -13.82 -20.35
C THR A 125 8.34 -15.30 -20.54
N PRO A 126 8.02 -15.89 -21.71
CA PRO A 126 8.33 -17.29 -21.97
C PRO A 126 9.85 -17.50 -22.02
N SER A 127 10.38 -18.32 -21.12
CA SER A 127 11.76 -18.79 -21.22
C SER A 127 11.83 -19.92 -22.25
N PHE A 128 12.38 -19.63 -23.43
CA PHE A 128 12.64 -20.65 -24.47
C PHE A 128 13.91 -21.48 -24.19
N MET A 129 14.52 -21.35 -23.01
CA MET A 129 15.76 -22.07 -22.69
C MET A 129 15.49 -23.49 -22.22
N VAL A 130 15.73 -24.41 -23.16
CA VAL A 130 16.24 -25.78 -23.05
C VAL A 130 15.96 -26.51 -21.74
N SER A 131 15.07 -27.50 -21.84
CA SER A 131 14.72 -28.56 -20.89
C SER A 131 15.88 -29.37 -20.28
N ASP A 132 17.16 -29.00 -20.41
CA ASP A 132 18.29 -29.86 -20.04
C ASP A 132 18.94 -29.57 -18.67
N LEU A 133 18.48 -28.57 -17.92
CA LEU A 133 19.09 -28.23 -16.60
C LEU A 133 18.22 -28.53 -15.37
N LEU A 134 16.97 -28.96 -15.55
CA LEU A 134 16.08 -29.40 -14.46
C LEU A 134 16.07 -30.93 -14.36
N LYS A 135 17.10 -31.49 -13.72
CA LYS A 135 17.25 -32.93 -13.38
C LYS A 135 16.23 -33.46 -12.33
N CYS A 136 15.05 -32.86 -12.22
CA CYS A 136 14.01 -33.28 -11.27
C CYS A 136 12.82 -33.98 -11.96
N ASP A 137 12.95 -34.42 -13.22
CA ASP A 137 11.84 -34.98 -13.99
C ASP A 137 11.85 -36.52 -13.99
N GLU A 138 11.14 -37.11 -13.02
CA GLU A 138 10.70 -38.52 -13.10
C GLU A 138 9.25 -38.65 -13.62
N LEU A 139 8.63 -37.56 -14.07
CA LEU A 139 7.28 -37.60 -14.61
C LEU A 139 7.13 -36.66 -15.82
N ASN A 140 7.27 -37.24 -17.02
CA ASN A 140 7.00 -36.65 -18.35
C ASN A 140 5.55 -36.14 -18.56
N THR A 141 4.87 -35.69 -17.51
CA THR A 141 3.47 -35.18 -17.53
C THR A 141 3.37 -33.66 -17.49
N ALA A 142 4.50 -32.94 -17.38
CA ALA A 142 4.51 -31.49 -17.55
C ALA A 142 4.35 -31.16 -19.05
N GLY A 143 3.11 -31.10 -19.52
CA GLY A 143 2.82 -30.56 -20.86
C GLY A 143 3.39 -29.15 -21.00
N SER A 144 3.90 -28.82 -22.20
CA SER A 144 4.45 -27.49 -22.50
C SER A 144 3.48 -26.38 -22.07
N PHE A 145 4.00 -25.34 -21.39
CA PHE A 145 3.20 -24.20 -20.95
C PHE A 145 2.35 -23.65 -22.09
N ARG A 146 1.03 -23.59 -21.88
CA ARG A 146 0.08 -23.12 -22.90
C ARG A 146 -0.34 -21.68 -22.63
N ARG A 147 -0.62 -20.95 -23.71
CA ARG A 147 -1.05 -19.55 -23.66
C ARG A 147 -2.36 -19.32 -24.39
N ALA A 148 -3.08 -18.32 -23.92
CA ALA A 148 -4.19 -17.71 -24.63
C ALA A 148 -3.82 -16.30 -25.05
N GLY A 149 -4.80 -15.55 -25.53
CA GLY A 149 -4.65 -14.14 -25.87
C GLY A 149 -4.25 -13.25 -24.69
N THR A 150 -4.06 -11.96 -24.97
CA THR A 150 -3.76 -10.95 -23.95
C THR A 150 -4.84 -10.95 -22.86
N VAL A 151 -4.43 -10.94 -21.59
CA VAL A 151 -5.39 -10.97 -20.48
C VAL A 151 -6.09 -9.62 -20.38
N ALA A 152 -7.41 -9.63 -20.52
CA ALA A 152 -8.25 -8.44 -20.45
C ALA A 152 -8.61 -8.07 -19.01
N ALA A 153 -8.96 -9.07 -18.19
CA ALA A 153 -9.23 -8.91 -16.76
C ALA A 153 -9.03 -10.24 -16.02
N ALA A 154 -8.86 -10.17 -14.70
CA ALA A 154 -8.81 -11.34 -13.85
C ALA A 154 -9.77 -11.25 -12.65
N LEU A 155 -10.41 -12.38 -12.32
CA LEU A 155 -11.29 -12.52 -11.17
C LEU A 155 -10.74 -13.61 -10.27
N VAL A 156 -10.51 -13.30 -9.00
CA VAL A 156 -10.12 -14.31 -8.01
C VAL A 156 -11.32 -14.62 -7.14
N LEU A 157 -11.66 -15.90 -6.99
CA LEU A 157 -12.73 -16.36 -6.11
C LEU A 157 -12.14 -17.02 -4.86
N LYS A 158 -12.60 -16.57 -3.69
CA LYS A 158 -12.41 -17.26 -2.41
C LYS A 158 -13.74 -17.35 -1.67
N VAL A 159 -13.94 -18.43 -0.92
CA VAL A 159 -15.04 -18.59 0.03
C VAL A 159 -14.44 -18.52 1.43
N ASP A 160 -15.04 -17.72 2.31
CA ASP A 160 -14.64 -17.63 3.72
C ASP A 160 -15.56 -18.44 4.63
N GLY A 161 -14.97 -18.99 5.68
CA GLY A 161 -15.70 -19.61 6.77
C GLY A 161 -16.10 -18.68 7.91
N ARG A 162 -15.65 -17.42 7.88
CA ARG A 162 -16.09 -16.40 8.84
C ARG A 162 -17.58 -16.11 8.62
N SER A 163 -18.40 -16.80 9.40
CA SER A 163 -19.85 -16.68 9.38
C SER A 163 -20.27 -15.34 9.98
N GLU A 164 -20.97 -14.57 9.17
CA GLU A 164 -21.65 -13.36 9.58
C GLU A 164 -23.03 -13.71 10.16
N ARG A 165 -23.44 -13.04 11.23
CA ARG A 165 -24.63 -13.44 11.99
C ARG A 165 -25.96 -13.25 11.23
N PHE A 166 -26.00 -12.51 10.13
CA PHE A 166 -27.30 -12.11 9.56
C PHE A 166 -27.42 -12.12 8.03
N GLU A 167 -26.35 -12.07 7.25
CA GLU A 167 -26.44 -11.90 5.78
C GLU A 167 -25.31 -12.63 5.04
N ASP A 168 -25.58 -13.05 3.80
CA ASP A 168 -24.55 -13.55 2.88
C ASP A 168 -23.78 -12.35 2.34
N THR A 169 -22.46 -12.32 2.55
CA THR A 169 -21.65 -11.14 2.23
C THR A 169 -20.66 -11.39 1.13
N LEU A 170 -20.37 -10.34 0.36
CA LEU A 170 -19.32 -10.31 -0.64
C LEU A 170 -18.30 -9.24 -0.25
N SER A 171 -17.11 -9.66 0.14
CA SER A 171 -15.99 -8.73 0.34
C SER A 171 -15.21 -8.58 -0.96
N ILE A 172 -15.04 -7.34 -1.41
CA ILE A 172 -14.25 -7.00 -2.60
C ILE A 172 -12.89 -6.47 -2.14
N TYR A 173 -11.83 -7.10 -2.63
CA TYR A 173 -10.44 -6.67 -2.42
C TYR A 173 -9.85 -6.23 -3.75
N ALA A 174 -9.29 -5.03 -3.77
CA ALA A 174 -8.85 -4.36 -4.99
C ALA A 174 -7.48 -3.68 -4.87
N GLU A 175 -6.99 -3.48 -3.64
CA GLU A 175 -5.70 -2.86 -3.37
C GLU A 175 -4.55 -3.70 -3.90
N ALA A 176 -3.89 -3.21 -4.95
CA ALA A 176 -2.68 -3.80 -5.49
C ALA A 176 -1.41 -3.07 -4.96
N SER A 177 -0.25 -3.47 -5.50
CA SER A 177 1.04 -2.90 -5.13
C SER A 177 1.06 -1.37 -5.26
N ASN A 178 1.66 -0.70 -4.27
CA ASN A 178 1.88 0.75 -4.26
C ASN A 178 0.63 1.64 -4.41
N GLY A 179 -0.52 1.17 -3.94
CA GLY A 179 -1.76 1.96 -3.93
C GLY A 179 -2.43 2.05 -5.30
N GLN A 180 -2.04 1.19 -6.24
CA GLN A 180 -2.70 1.09 -7.53
C GLN A 180 -4.02 0.31 -7.40
N MET A 181 -5.07 0.83 -8.02
CA MET A 181 -6.42 0.26 -7.98
C MET A 181 -6.87 -0.21 -9.36
N PRO A 182 -7.65 -1.29 -9.49
CA PRO A 182 -8.18 -1.75 -10.77
C PRO A 182 -9.15 -0.72 -11.30
N ASN A 183 -9.40 -0.77 -12.59
CA ASN A 183 -10.39 0.12 -13.18
C ASN A 183 -11.70 0.05 -12.38
N LEU A 184 -12.18 1.23 -11.97
CA LEU A 184 -13.36 1.37 -11.13
C LEU A 184 -14.61 0.70 -11.73
N ASP A 185 -14.72 0.62 -13.05
CA ASP A 185 -15.86 -0.02 -13.71
C ASP A 185 -15.96 -1.51 -13.39
N LEU A 186 -14.82 -2.19 -13.22
CA LEU A 186 -14.81 -3.60 -12.82
C LEU A 186 -15.42 -3.78 -11.42
N ILE A 187 -15.05 -2.90 -10.48
CA ILE A 187 -15.63 -2.89 -9.12
C ILE A 187 -17.12 -2.55 -9.16
N ASN A 188 -17.50 -1.52 -9.94
CA ASN A 188 -18.87 -1.07 -10.05
C ASN A 188 -19.79 -2.15 -10.63
N VAL A 189 -19.34 -2.86 -11.68
CA VAL A 189 -20.09 -3.96 -12.28
C VAL A 189 -20.32 -5.08 -11.26
N VAL A 190 -19.26 -5.48 -10.54
CA VAL A 190 -19.38 -6.52 -9.51
C VAL A 190 -20.31 -6.09 -8.40
N ASN A 191 -20.13 -4.88 -7.86
CA ASN A 191 -20.98 -4.35 -6.80
C ASN A 191 -22.43 -4.26 -7.24
N TYR A 192 -22.69 -3.77 -8.45
CA TYR A 192 -24.04 -3.67 -9.01
C TYR A 192 -24.70 -5.05 -9.14
N LEU A 193 -24.01 -6.03 -9.73
CA LEU A 193 -24.52 -7.39 -9.89
C LEU A 193 -24.72 -8.09 -8.54
N ALA A 194 -23.80 -7.91 -7.61
CA ALA A 194 -23.87 -8.51 -6.28
C ALA A 194 -25.10 -8.00 -5.51
N VAL A 195 -25.30 -6.68 -5.45
CA VAL A 195 -26.41 -6.07 -4.71
C VAL A 195 -27.75 -6.28 -5.43
N HIS A 196 -27.84 -5.92 -6.72
CA HIS A 196 -29.13 -5.80 -7.40
C HIS A 196 -29.59 -7.10 -8.07
N ARG A 197 -28.69 -8.03 -8.41
CA ARG A 197 -29.07 -9.30 -9.04
C ARG A 197 -28.99 -10.49 -8.11
N GLN A 198 -27.98 -10.54 -7.26
CA GLN A 198 -27.70 -11.71 -6.42
C GLN A 198 -28.05 -11.50 -4.95
N GLY A 199 -28.38 -10.28 -4.53
CA GLY A 199 -28.79 -9.99 -3.15
C GLY A 199 -27.68 -10.19 -2.11
N PHE A 200 -26.41 -10.10 -2.51
CA PHE A 200 -25.28 -10.11 -1.57
C PHE A 200 -25.13 -8.75 -0.89
N TYR A 201 -24.81 -8.77 0.40
CA TYR A 201 -24.37 -7.57 1.08
C TYR A 201 -22.88 -7.32 0.80
N VAL A 202 -22.58 -6.30 0.02
CA VAL A 202 -21.20 -6.00 -0.38
C VAL A 202 -20.47 -5.26 0.73
N ARG A 203 -19.24 -5.68 1.02
CA ARG A 203 -18.37 -5.09 2.03
C ARG A 203 -17.03 -4.69 1.45
N VAL A 204 -16.52 -3.59 1.98
CA VAL A 204 -15.14 -3.14 1.83
C VAL A 204 -14.53 -3.13 3.24
N GLU A 205 -13.22 -3.33 3.34
CA GLU A 205 -12.50 -3.35 4.60
C GLU A 205 -12.64 -2.01 5.36
N LYS A 206 -12.66 -2.09 6.70
CA LYS A 206 -12.88 -0.94 7.59
C LYS A 206 -11.97 -1.03 8.80
N VAL A 207 -11.49 0.13 9.25
CA VAL A 207 -10.80 0.23 10.55
C VAL A 207 -11.85 0.26 11.66
N VAL A 208 -12.06 -0.88 12.32
CA VAL A 208 -13.13 -1.08 13.32
C VAL A 208 -13.01 -0.13 14.51
N SER A 209 -11.78 0.25 14.91
CA SER A 209 -11.56 1.19 16.01
C SER A 209 -12.09 2.60 15.74
N LEU A 210 -12.18 3.01 14.48
CA LEU A 210 -12.70 4.34 14.12
C LEU A 210 -14.22 4.39 14.27
N LEU A 211 -14.91 3.25 14.14
CA LEU A 211 -16.36 3.17 14.34
C LEU A 211 -16.76 3.44 15.81
N SER A 212 -15.87 3.18 16.77
CA SER A 212 -16.12 3.49 18.18
C SER A 212 -15.64 4.89 18.60
N SER A 213 -14.99 5.65 17.71
CA SER A 213 -14.42 6.97 18.03
C SER A 213 -15.48 8.02 18.34
N SER A 214 -15.48 8.53 19.58
CA SER A 214 -16.37 9.63 20.00
C SER A 214 -16.10 10.93 19.23
N TRP A 215 -14.85 11.20 18.87
CA TRP A 215 -14.49 12.41 18.14
C TRP A 215 -15.04 12.42 16.72
N LEU A 216 -14.96 11.29 16.01
CA LEU A 216 -15.53 11.16 14.67
C LEU A 216 -17.06 11.27 14.68
N LYS A 217 -17.71 10.73 15.72
CA LYS A 217 -19.16 10.89 15.93
C LYS A 217 -19.54 12.36 16.08
N ILE A 218 -18.86 13.09 16.98
CA ILE A 218 -19.09 14.54 17.18
C ILE A 218 -18.88 15.31 15.87
N ALA A 219 -17.82 15.00 15.11
CA ALA A 219 -17.59 15.62 13.82
C ALA A 219 -18.71 15.33 12.80
N GLY A 220 -19.16 14.07 12.73
CA GLY A 220 -20.30 13.66 11.91
C GLY A 220 -21.59 14.40 12.28
N ASP A 221 -21.90 14.52 13.57
CA ASP A 221 -23.07 15.24 14.07
C ASP A 221 -23.02 16.74 13.70
N ILE A 222 -21.84 17.35 13.75
CA ILE A 222 -21.63 18.75 13.31
C ILE A 222 -21.88 18.88 11.80
N PHE A 223 -21.33 17.99 10.97
CA PHE A 223 -21.54 18.03 9.53
C PHE A 223 -23.01 17.80 9.16
N GLU A 224 -23.70 16.89 9.85
CA GLU A 224 -25.12 16.66 9.66
C GLU A 224 -25.94 17.91 10.04
N ALA A 225 -25.61 18.55 11.17
CA ALA A 225 -26.26 19.80 11.59
C ALA A 225 -26.05 20.94 10.60
N VAL A 226 -24.82 21.12 10.09
CA VAL A 226 -24.51 22.11 9.05
C VAL A 226 -25.28 21.82 7.76
N GLY A 227 -25.38 20.55 7.38
CA GLY A 227 -26.19 20.13 6.23
C GLY A 227 -27.67 20.47 6.38
N LYS A 228 -28.24 20.24 7.57
CA LYS A 228 -29.63 20.63 7.87
C LYS A 228 -29.84 22.14 7.80
N VAL A 229 -28.91 22.93 8.36
CA VAL A 229 -28.96 24.40 8.29
C VAL A 229 -28.81 24.91 6.85
N ALA A 230 -27.98 24.27 6.04
CA ALA A 230 -27.83 24.64 4.65
C ALA A 230 -29.11 24.36 3.84
N HIS A 231 -29.74 23.21 4.06
CA HIS A 231 -30.99 22.86 3.40
C HIS A 231 -32.14 23.80 3.79
N THR A 232 -32.16 24.33 5.03
CA THR A 232 -33.14 25.36 5.40
C THR A 232 -32.89 26.71 4.73
N LEU A 233 -31.63 27.05 4.43
CA LEU A 233 -31.26 28.27 3.70
C LEU A 233 -31.55 28.17 2.20
N ASN A 234 -31.30 27.02 1.60
CA ASN A 234 -31.61 26.76 0.20
C ASN A 234 -31.95 25.26 0.00
N PRO A 235 -33.19 24.93 -0.38
CA PRO A 235 -33.60 23.54 -0.62
C PRO A 235 -32.81 22.84 -1.74
N ALA A 236 -32.12 23.59 -2.61
CA ALA A 236 -31.25 23.01 -3.65
C ALA A 236 -29.89 22.53 -3.11
N TRP A 237 -29.53 22.85 -1.86
CA TRP A 237 -28.23 22.53 -1.25
C TRP A 237 -28.27 21.19 -0.51
N ASN A 238 -28.01 20.10 -1.25
CA ASN A 238 -28.02 18.72 -0.73
C ASN A 238 -26.64 18.21 -0.30
N PHE A 239 -25.86 19.00 0.44
CA PHE A 239 -24.52 18.60 0.88
C PHE A 239 -24.46 18.01 2.31
N GLY A 240 -25.61 17.77 2.95
CA GLY A 240 -25.67 17.10 4.26
C GLY A 240 -25.38 15.60 4.16
N ILE A 241 -24.36 15.14 4.90
CA ILE A 241 -24.03 13.72 5.04
C ILE A 241 -24.55 13.25 6.42
N PRO A 242 -25.32 12.15 6.51
CA PRO A 242 -25.70 11.59 7.81
C PRO A 242 -24.48 11.25 8.67
N ALA A 243 -24.55 11.45 9.98
CA ALA A 243 -23.42 11.19 10.87
C ALA A 243 -22.95 9.72 10.81
N ALA A 244 -23.88 8.77 10.63
CA ALA A 244 -23.57 7.36 10.44
C ALA A 244 -22.77 7.10 9.15
N ASP A 245 -23.21 7.66 8.02
CA ASP A 245 -22.52 7.58 6.73
C ASP A 245 -21.13 8.24 6.79
N TYR A 246 -20.99 9.36 7.51
CA TYR A 246 -19.71 10.03 7.70
C TYR A 246 -18.73 9.16 8.50
N LEU A 247 -19.20 8.55 9.58
CA LEU A 247 -18.40 7.67 10.44
C LEU A 247 -17.96 6.41 9.68
N GLU A 248 -18.90 5.74 9.01
CA GLU A 248 -18.61 4.55 8.19
C GLU A 248 -17.67 4.90 7.04
N GLY A 249 -17.96 6.00 6.33
CA GLY A 249 -17.15 6.50 5.23
C GLY A 249 -15.72 6.81 5.64
N SER A 250 -15.54 7.44 6.81
CA SER A 250 -14.22 7.74 7.37
C SER A 250 -13.44 6.48 7.76
N ALA A 251 -14.12 5.47 8.32
CA ALA A 251 -13.50 4.20 8.69
C ALA A 251 -13.06 3.39 7.48
N THR A 252 -13.86 3.37 6.41
CA THR A 252 -13.50 2.76 5.12
C THR A 252 -12.39 3.53 4.42
N LEU A 253 -12.46 4.86 4.38
CA LEU A 253 -11.44 5.72 3.80
C LEU A 253 -10.07 5.53 4.46
N ALA A 254 -10.04 5.47 5.80
CA ALA A 254 -8.82 5.21 6.55
C ALA A 254 -8.24 3.83 6.24
N SER A 255 -9.09 2.81 6.12
CA SER A 255 -8.66 1.45 5.72
C SER A 255 -8.07 1.45 4.32
N SER A 256 -8.75 2.09 3.36
CA SER A 256 -8.30 2.17 1.98
C SER A 256 -6.99 2.94 1.85
N LEU A 257 -6.85 4.08 2.52
CA LEU A 257 -5.59 4.83 2.58
C LEU A 257 -4.47 4.03 3.23
N TYR A 258 -4.75 3.31 4.31
CA TYR A 258 -3.74 2.51 5.00
C TYR A 258 -3.23 1.37 4.11
N SER A 259 -4.12 0.57 3.54
CA SER A 259 -3.77 -0.55 2.67
C SER A 259 -3.04 -0.08 1.40
N GLN A 260 -3.49 1.02 0.78
CA GLN A 260 -2.80 1.62 -0.36
C GLN A 260 -1.42 2.20 -0.01
N ALA A 261 -1.30 2.87 1.16
CA ALA A 261 -0.03 3.42 1.60
C ALA A 261 0.98 2.31 1.85
N LEU A 262 0.61 1.27 2.60
CA LEU A 262 1.51 0.14 2.81
C LEU A 262 1.86 -0.58 1.51
N GLY A 263 0.99 -0.51 0.49
CA GLY A 263 1.19 -1.20 -0.78
C GLY A 263 1.25 -2.72 -0.61
N ILE A 264 0.69 -3.23 0.49
CA ILE A 264 0.56 -4.66 0.76
C ILE A 264 -0.65 -5.15 -0.02
N LEU A 265 -0.45 -6.21 -0.79
CA LEU A 265 -1.47 -6.78 -1.63
C LEU A 265 -2.53 -7.45 -0.75
N THR A 266 -3.79 -7.05 -0.89
CA THR A 266 -4.90 -7.62 -0.10
C THR A 266 -5.33 -9.01 -0.60
N GLY A 267 -4.80 -9.43 -1.75
CA GLY A 267 -5.02 -10.77 -2.29
C GLY A 267 -4.16 -11.11 -3.51
N PRO A 268 -4.38 -12.30 -4.09
CA PRO A 268 -3.66 -12.79 -5.27
C PRO A 268 -3.82 -11.91 -6.51
N HIS A 269 -4.89 -11.11 -6.58
CA HIS A 269 -5.14 -10.18 -7.68
C HIS A 269 -4.01 -9.15 -7.85
N GLY A 270 -3.27 -8.80 -6.79
CA GLY A 270 -2.23 -7.78 -6.88
C GLY A 270 -1.07 -8.17 -7.82
N ALA A 271 -0.83 -9.47 -8.09
CA ALA A 271 0.17 -9.93 -9.05
C ALA A 271 -0.14 -9.51 -10.49
N PHE A 272 -1.42 -9.39 -10.84
CA PHE A 272 -1.86 -8.94 -12.16
C PHE A 272 -1.53 -7.48 -12.44
N ARG A 273 -1.34 -6.68 -11.38
CA ARG A 273 -1.03 -5.25 -11.52
C ARG A 273 0.32 -5.02 -12.18
N ASP A 274 1.31 -5.83 -11.87
CA ASP A 274 2.66 -5.71 -12.44
C ASP A 274 2.63 -5.84 -13.98
N TYR A 275 1.60 -6.50 -14.52
CA TYR A 275 1.36 -6.69 -15.96
C TYR A 275 0.24 -5.80 -16.53
N GLN A 276 -0.19 -4.78 -15.77
CA GLN A 276 -1.27 -3.85 -16.13
C GLN A 276 -2.61 -4.55 -16.46
N VAL A 277 -2.88 -5.67 -15.79
CA VAL A 277 -4.15 -6.39 -15.90
C VAL A 277 -5.06 -6.00 -14.75
N ASP A 278 -6.28 -5.57 -15.08
CA ASP A 278 -7.30 -5.25 -14.07
C ASP A 278 -7.81 -6.52 -13.40
N ALA A 279 -7.63 -6.61 -12.08
CA ALA A 279 -7.98 -7.78 -11.31
C ALA A 279 -8.56 -7.43 -9.95
N ILE A 280 -9.50 -8.26 -9.48
CA ILE A 280 -10.11 -8.14 -8.15
C ILE A 280 -10.20 -9.51 -7.48
N THR A 281 -10.14 -9.53 -6.14
CA THR A 281 -10.44 -10.71 -5.34
C THR A 281 -11.82 -10.59 -4.71
N LEU A 282 -12.67 -11.55 -5.01
CA LEU A 282 -14.03 -11.71 -4.52
C LEU A 282 -14.04 -12.77 -3.44
N LYS A 283 -14.35 -12.36 -2.23
CA LYS A 283 -14.45 -13.26 -1.09
C LYS A 283 -15.90 -13.35 -0.64
N VAL A 284 -16.53 -14.47 -0.94
CA VAL A 284 -17.94 -14.71 -0.60
C VAL A 284 -17.99 -15.42 0.75
N SER A 285 -18.78 -14.91 1.70
CA SER A 285 -18.99 -15.57 2.99
C SER A 285 -20.48 -15.87 3.21
N PRO A 286 -20.82 -17.12 3.59
CA PRO A 286 -22.19 -17.48 3.88
C PRO A 286 -22.61 -16.95 5.24
N ARG A 287 -23.91 -16.68 5.38
CA ARG A 287 -24.57 -16.41 6.65
C ARG A 287 -24.62 -17.69 7.49
N PHE A 288 -23.91 -17.72 8.62
CA PHE A 288 -23.82 -18.87 9.55
C PHE A 288 -23.44 -20.20 8.85
N PRO A 289 -23.12 -21.27 9.59
CA PRO A 289 -23.05 -22.59 8.97
C PRO A 289 -24.41 -22.89 8.37
N ALA A 290 -24.44 -23.27 7.09
CA ALA A 290 -25.69 -23.55 6.42
C ALA A 290 -26.25 -24.89 6.94
N ASP A 291 -27.21 -24.82 7.87
CA ASP A 291 -27.91 -25.97 8.44
C ASP A 291 -28.68 -26.82 7.40
N SER A 292 -28.86 -26.31 6.16
CA SER A 292 -29.56 -27.01 5.08
C SER A 292 -28.76 -27.05 3.78
N LYS A 293 -28.71 -28.23 3.16
CA LYS A 293 -28.11 -28.44 1.82
C LYS A 293 -28.72 -27.53 0.74
N ALA A 294 -30.01 -27.23 0.86
CA ALA A 294 -30.70 -26.32 -0.06
C ALA A 294 -30.13 -24.90 -0.02
N ARG A 295 -29.84 -24.36 1.18
CA ARG A 295 -29.23 -23.04 1.32
C ARG A 295 -27.79 -23.01 0.82
N GLN A 296 -27.03 -24.09 1.05
CA GLN A 296 -25.68 -24.23 0.49
C GLN A 296 -25.72 -24.16 -1.04
N HIS A 297 -26.63 -24.92 -1.66
CA HIS A 297 -26.82 -24.91 -3.11
C HIS A 297 -27.20 -23.51 -3.64
N ASP A 298 -28.15 -22.85 -3.00
CA ASP A 298 -28.57 -21.49 -3.35
C ASP A 298 -27.41 -20.49 -3.26
N PHE A 299 -26.62 -20.54 -2.18
CA PHE A 299 -25.42 -19.73 -2.02
C PHE A 299 -24.40 -19.97 -3.15
N PHE A 300 -24.11 -21.24 -3.47
CA PHE A 300 -23.20 -21.58 -4.57
C PHE A 300 -23.69 -21.09 -5.92
N GLN A 301 -25.00 -21.24 -6.17
CA GLN A 301 -25.61 -20.80 -7.41
C GLN A 301 -25.50 -19.28 -7.56
N ARG A 302 -25.79 -18.50 -6.52
CA ARG A 302 -25.66 -17.04 -6.56
C ARG A 302 -24.21 -16.59 -6.75
N GLY A 303 -23.26 -17.26 -6.10
CA GLY A 303 -21.82 -17.01 -6.31
C GLY A 303 -21.37 -17.28 -7.75
N ALA A 304 -21.81 -18.41 -8.33
CA ALA A 304 -21.52 -18.74 -9.73
C ALA A 304 -22.18 -17.76 -10.72
N GLN A 305 -23.43 -17.35 -10.47
CA GLN A 305 -24.16 -16.39 -11.30
C GLN A 305 -23.56 -14.98 -11.23
N LEU A 306 -23.02 -14.57 -10.07
CA LEU A 306 -22.27 -13.32 -9.93
C LEU A 306 -21.03 -13.32 -10.84
N LEU A 307 -20.24 -14.39 -10.77
CA LEU A 307 -19.05 -14.54 -11.60
C LEU A 307 -19.39 -14.63 -13.09
N GLU A 308 -20.41 -15.41 -13.45
CA GLU A 308 -20.91 -15.49 -14.83
C GLU A 308 -21.33 -14.11 -15.35
N GLY A 309 -22.10 -13.35 -14.56
CA GLY A 309 -22.52 -12.00 -14.93
C GLY A 309 -21.34 -11.04 -15.13
N THR A 310 -20.32 -11.15 -14.27
CA THR A 310 -19.10 -10.34 -14.37
C THR A 310 -18.29 -10.73 -15.61
N ILE A 311 -18.09 -12.04 -15.85
CA ILE A 311 -17.40 -12.55 -17.05
C ILE A 311 -18.13 -12.14 -18.32
N ARG A 312 -19.47 -12.24 -18.36
CA ARG A 312 -20.27 -11.75 -19.50
C ARG A 312 -20.07 -10.27 -19.74
N SER A 313 -20.01 -9.47 -18.68
CA SER A 313 -19.79 -8.02 -18.79
C SER A 313 -18.43 -7.72 -19.39
N VAL A 314 -17.36 -8.36 -18.91
CA VAL A 314 -15.99 -8.22 -19.45
C VAL A 314 -15.87 -8.78 -20.87
N ASN A 315 -16.51 -9.91 -21.15
CA ASN A 315 -16.51 -10.56 -22.47
C ASN A 315 -17.10 -9.64 -23.56
N ASN A 316 -18.12 -8.87 -23.21
CA ASN A 316 -18.78 -7.93 -24.11
C ASN A 316 -18.02 -6.61 -24.31
N LEU A 317 -16.94 -6.36 -23.56
CA LEU A 317 -16.09 -5.19 -23.79
C LEU A 317 -15.30 -5.38 -25.08
N LEU A 318 -15.43 -4.42 -26.00
CA LEU A 318 -14.66 -4.41 -27.25
C LEU A 318 -13.26 -3.80 -27.06
N GLU A 319 -13.13 -2.90 -26.09
CA GLU A 319 -11.89 -2.23 -25.74
C GLU A 319 -11.49 -2.61 -24.32
N LYS A 320 -10.19 -2.54 -24.04
CA LYS A 320 -9.68 -2.64 -22.67
C LYS A 320 -10.19 -1.47 -21.83
N PHE A 321 -10.17 -1.63 -20.52
CA PHE A 321 -10.58 -0.60 -19.57
C PHE A 321 -9.71 0.67 -19.71
N HIS A 322 -10.29 1.76 -20.25
CA HIS A 322 -9.51 2.97 -20.56
C HIS A 322 -10.16 4.31 -20.20
N GLN A 323 -11.48 4.37 -19.93
CA GLN A 323 -12.20 5.64 -19.68
C GLN A 323 -12.32 6.00 -18.19
N SER A 324 -12.29 5.00 -17.30
CA SER A 324 -12.56 5.17 -15.88
C SER A 324 -11.31 5.39 -15.02
N PHE A 325 -11.52 5.79 -13.76
CA PHE A 325 -10.45 6.16 -12.83
C PHE A 325 -9.64 4.95 -12.34
N PHE A 326 -8.31 5.11 -12.30
CA PHE A 326 -7.35 4.16 -11.72
C PHE A 326 -6.81 4.59 -10.35
N LEU A 327 -7.08 5.85 -9.98
CA LEU A 327 -6.67 6.47 -8.73
C LEU A 327 -7.92 7.00 -8.02
N TYR A 328 -8.40 6.22 -7.05
CA TYR A 328 -9.57 6.54 -6.25
C TYR A 328 -9.45 5.94 -4.85
N LEU A 329 -10.21 6.51 -3.92
CA LEU A 329 -10.33 6.01 -2.55
C LEU A 329 -11.76 5.55 -2.33
N LEU A 330 -11.95 4.33 -1.85
CA LEU A 330 -13.28 3.83 -1.51
C LEU A 330 -13.71 4.41 -0.15
N THR A 331 -14.94 4.89 -0.08
CA THR A 331 -15.59 5.33 1.18
C THR A 331 -16.76 4.42 1.54
N SER A 332 -17.30 3.69 0.57
CA SER A 332 -18.36 2.70 0.72
C SER A 332 -18.31 1.77 -0.49
N PRO A 333 -18.88 0.56 -0.45
CA PRO A 333 -19.02 -0.30 -1.63
C PRO A 333 -19.55 0.40 -2.89
N SER A 334 -20.36 1.45 -2.73
CA SER A 334 -20.99 2.21 -3.83
C SER A 334 -20.51 3.66 -3.96
N LYS A 335 -19.58 4.13 -3.11
CA LYS A 335 -19.10 5.53 -3.10
C LYS A 335 -17.58 5.60 -3.11
N PHE A 336 -17.04 6.44 -3.98
CA PHE A 336 -15.60 6.64 -4.13
C PHE A 336 -15.26 8.14 -4.18
N ILE A 337 -14.03 8.47 -3.86
CA ILE A 337 -13.44 9.80 -4.04
C ILE A 337 -12.44 9.71 -5.18
N SER A 338 -12.63 10.51 -6.23
CA SER A 338 -11.72 10.57 -7.38
C SER A 338 -10.46 11.38 -7.06
N VAL A 339 -9.40 11.13 -7.83
CA VAL A 339 -8.13 11.87 -7.77
C VAL A 339 -8.29 13.38 -7.80
N GLY A 340 -9.22 13.91 -8.60
CA GLY A 340 -9.44 15.35 -8.72
C GLY A 340 -9.87 16.02 -7.40
N VAL A 341 -10.57 15.30 -6.53
CA VAL A 341 -11.08 15.85 -5.26
C VAL A 341 -10.01 15.78 -4.17
N TYR A 342 -9.40 14.61 -3.96
CA TYR A 342 -8.45 14.46 -2.86
C TYR A 342 -7.11 15.17 -3.13
N MET A 343 -6.72 15.39 -4.39
CA MET A 343 -5.48 16.10 -4.72
C MET A 343 -5.52 17.56 -4.27
N ILE A 344 -6.70 18.18 -4.26
CA ILE A 344 -6.89 19.55 -3.76
C ILE A 344 -6.60 19.59 -2.26
N ALA A 345 -7.10 18.62 -1.50
CA ALA A 345 -6.85 18.54 -0.06
C ALA A 345 -5.36 18.37 0.25
N PHE A 346 -4.65 17.51 -0.50
CA PHE A 346 -3.20 17.35 -0.38
C PHE A 346 -2.45 18.64 -0.73
N ALA A 347 -2.80 19.30 -1.84
CA ALA A 347 -2.18 20.55 -2.26
C ALA A 347 -2.35 21.65 -1.20
N LEU A 348 -3.55 21.79 -0.63
CA LEU A 348 -3.82 22.75 0.45
C LEU A 348 -3.02 22.44 1.72
N LEU A 349 -2.86 21.16 2.06
CA LEU A 349 -2.06 20.75 3.21
C LEU A 349 -0.58 21.09 3.03
N VAL A 350 -0.05 20.93 1.81
CA VAL A 350 1.38 21.09 1.52
C VAL A 350 1.75 22.53 1.11
N ALA A 351 0.81 23.32 0.61
CA ALA A 351 1.00 24.71 0.16
C ALA A 351 1.71 25.66 1.15
N PRO A 352 1.51 25.57 2.49
CA PRO A 352 2.21 26.44 3.43
C PRO A 352 3.73 26.21 3.46
N LEU A 353 4.21 25.01 3.09
CA LEU A 353 5.64 24.68 3.15
C LEU A 353 6.51 25.63 2.31
N PRO A 354 6.32 25.77 0.98
CA PRO A 354 7.15 26.65 0.17
C PRO A 354 7.02 28.12 0.57
N MET A 355 5.82 28.56 1.00
CA MET A 355 5.59 29.93 1.46
C MET A 355 6.41 30.24 2.72
N VAL A 356 6.36 29.36 3.71
CA VAL A 356 7.12 29.52 4.97
C VAL A 356 8.62 29.34 4.73
N ALA A 357 9.03 28.45 3.83
CA ALA A 357 10.43 28.30 3.44
C ALA A 357 10.98 29.60 2.83
N ALA A 358 10.23 30.22 1.91
CA ALA A 358 10.60 31.49 1.28
C ALA A 358 10.64 32.63 2.32
N SER A 359 9.64 32.74 3.20
CA SER A 359 9.61 33.79 4.22
C SER A 359 10.81 33.70 5.18
N LEU A 360 11.12 32.49 5.66
CA LEU A 360 12.26 32.26 6.56
C LEU A 360 13.61 32.53 5.89
N TYR A 361 13.72 32.26 4.59
CA TYR A 361 14.92 32.59 3.82
C TYR A 361 15.12 34.10 3.71
N ILE A 362 14.06 34.83 3.33
CA ILE A 362 14.09 36.30 3.20
C ILE A 362 14.38 36.96 4.56
N ASP A 363 13.74 36.50 5.64
CA ASP A 363 13.99 37.00 6.99
C ASP A 363 15.44 36.74 7.44
N GLY A 364 15.98 35.57 7.09
CA GLY A 364 17.39 35.22 7.31
C GLY A 364 18.34 36.16 6.57
N CYS A 365 18.04 36.50 5.30
CA CYS A 365 18.79 37.48 4.51
C CYS A 365 18.66 38.90 5.07
N ASN A 366 17.47 39.34 5.46
CA ASN A 366 17.23 40.69 5.97
C ASN A 366 17.88 40.91 7.35
N SER A 367 17.86 39.91 8.24
CA SER A 367 18.58 39.97 9.51
C SER A 367 20.09 40.16 9.31
N LEU A 368 20.64 39.74 8.17
CA LEU A 368 22.05 39.93 7.82
C LEU A 368 22.32 41.36 7.36
N THR A 369 21.43 41.94 6.53
CA THR A 369 21.58 43.32 6.03
C THR A 369 21.61 44.39 7.13
N LYS A 370 20.95 44.16 8.28
CA LYS A 370 21.01 45.07 9.44
C LYS A 370 22.32 44.96 10.24
N ALA A 371 23.09 43.90 10.05
CA ALA A 371 24.32 43.64 10.80
C ALA A 371 25.59 44.06 10.04
N THR A 372 25.55 44.20 8.71
CA THR A 372 26.70 44.55 7.86
C THR A 372 26.43 45.82 7.05
N HIS A 373 27.27 46.85 7.23
CA HIS A 373 27.16 48.16 6.57
C HIS A 373 27.54 48.19 5.06
N ASN A 374 27.85 47.06 4.43
CA ASN A 374 28.32 47.00 3.04
C ASN A 374 27.40 46.17 2.12
N PRO A 375 26.77 46.79 1.09
CA PRO A 375 25.81 46.09 0.23
C PRO A 375 26.40 45.08 -0.76
N ALA A 376 27.72 45.09 -0.98
CA ALA A 376 28.39 44.19 -1.93
C ALA A 376 28.66 42.78 -1.37
N GLU A 377 28.68 42.59 -0.04
CA GLU A 377 28.77 41.26 0.59
C GLU A 377 27.39 40.56 0.70
N ASN A 378 26.30 41.29 0.42
CA ASN A 378 24.92 40.88 0.69
C ASN A 378 24.41 39.72 -0.19
N LEU A 379 24.96 39.50 -1.38
CA LEU A 379 24.57 38.38 -2.27
C LEU A 379 25.43 37.12 -2.09
N LYS A 380 26.52 37.20 -1.30
CA LYS A 380 27.57 36.17 -1.23
C LYS A 380 27.65 35.49 0.14
N SER A 381 26.55 35.46 0.89
CA SER A 381 26.48 34.70 2.14
C SER A 381 26.27 33.21 1.82
N TRP A 382 27.37 32.44 1.82
CA TRP A 382 27.38 30.97 1.66
C TRP A 382 26.65 30.20 2.80
N LYS A 383 25.97 30.89 3.72
CA LYS A 383 25.22 30.30 4.85
C LYS A 383 24.09 29.36 4.40
N TRP A 384 23.42 29.67 3.29
CA TRP A 384 22.44 28.74 2.70
C TRP A 384 23.10 27.45 2.22
N LEU A 385 24.32 27.55 1.70
CA LEU A 385 25.09 26.37 1.30
C LEU A 385 25.45 25.50 2.51
N ASP A 386 25.76 26.11 3.66
CA ASP A 386 26.04 25.35 4.87
C ASP A 386 24.80 24.63 5.40
N ALA A 387 23.62 25.27 5.37
CA ALA A 387 22.35 24.62 5.64
C ALA A 387 22.05 23.50 4.62
N ALA A 388 22.30 23.73 3.33
CA ALA A 388 22.11 22.74 2.28
C ALA A 388 23.04 21.53 2.43
N LYS A 389 24.30 21.73 2.81
CA LYS A 389 25.24 20.64 3.13
C LYS A 389 24.74 19.78 4.29
N GLN A 390 24.21 20.41 5.35
CA GLN A 390 23.66 19.69 6.49
C GLN A 390 22.43 18.87 6.11
N VAL A 391 21.51 19.47 5.34
CA VAL A 391 20.33 18.77 4.81
C VAL A 391 20.75 17.60 3.93
N PHE A 392 21.68 17.82 3.00
CA PHE A 392 22.20 16.78 2.12
C PHE A 392 22.87 15.64 2.89
N ALA A 393 23.72 15.95 3.87
CA ALA A 393 24.41 14.94 4.68
C ALA A 393 23.41 14.04 5.45
N LEU A 394 22.35 14.63 6.01
CA LEU A 394 21.32 13.86 6.73
C LEU A 394 20.40 13.05 5.80
N HIS A 395 20.12 13.53 4.59
CA HIS A 395 19.43 12.72 3.57
C HIS A 395 20.31 11.56 3.08
N LEU A 396 21.61 11.79 2.90
CA LEU A 396 22.58 10.74 2.57
C LEU A 396 22.69 9.70 3.68
N LEU A 397 22.65 10.12 4.96
CA LEU A 397 22.58 9.21 6.09
C LEU A 397 21.29 8.37 6.05
N GLY A 398 20.13 9.00 5.80
CA GLY A 398 18.86 8.28 5.63
C GLY A 398 18.91 7.24 4.52
N PHE A 399 19.52 7.59 3.38
CA PHE A 399 19.78 6.65 2.29
C PHE A 399 20.61 5.45 2.76
N ILE A 400 21.75 5.69 3.42
CA ILE A 400 22.61 4.61 3.95
C ILE A 400 21.84 3.72 4.94
N VAL A 401 21.08 4.32 5.87
CA VAL A 401 20.26 3.59 6.86
C VAL A 401 19.20 2.71 6.19
N THR A 402 18.66 3.15 5.05
CA THR A 402 17.70 2.39 4.23
C THR A 402 18.34 1.19 3.55
N LEU A 403 19.66 1.20 3.32
CA LEU A 403 20.39 0.08 2.72
C LEU A 403 20.84 -0.95 3.77
N LEU A 404 20.94 -0.59 5.05
CA LEU A 404 21.45 -1.47 6.11
C LEU A 404 20.74 -2.82 6.24
N PRO A 405 19.39 -2.91 6.16
CA PRO A 405 18.71 -4.18 6.34
C PRO A 405 19.15 -5.29 5.36
N TYR A 406 19.61 -4.91 4.16
CA TYR A 406 20.21 -5.85 3.21
C TYR A 406 21.41 -6.58 3.79
N PHE A 407 22.38 -5.83 4.31
CA PHE A 407 23.61 -6.38 4.87
C PHE A 407 23.32 -7.16 6.15
N ILE A 408 22.36 -6.71 6.96
CA ILE A 408 21.92 -7.38 8.18
C ILE A 408 21.32 -8.76 7.88
N CYS A 409 20.49 -8.87 6.85
CA CYS A 409 19.86 -10.13 6.45
C CYS A 409 20.86 -11.15 5.86
N GLN A 410 22.04 -10.72 5.41
CA GLN A 410 23.08 -11.62 4.89
C GLN A 410 23.95 -12.26 5.97
N VAL A 411 23.89 -11.79 7.23
CA VAL A 411 24.72 -12.30 8.32
C VAL A 411 24.26 -13.72 8.71
N PRO A 412 25.10 -14.77 8.55
CA PRO A 412 24.74 -16.14 8.90
C PRO A 412 24.51 -16.30 10.42
N GLY A 413 23.47 -17.05 10.80
CA GLY A 413 23.24 -17.46 12.20
C GLY A 413 22.38 -16.53 13.07
N GLN A 414 21.82 -15.45 12.53
CA GLN A 414 20.86 -14.58 13.24
C GLN A 414 19.44 -14.72 12.67
N HIS A 415 18.63 -15.59 13.29
CA HIS A 415 17.30 -15.92 12.79
C HIS A 415 16.14 -15.15 13.44
N SER A 416 16.32 -14.54 14.63
CA SER A 416 15.21 -13.84 15.27
C SER A 416 15.07 -12.39 14.74
N PRO A 417 13.84 -11.94 14.43
CA PRO A 417 13.60 -10.59 13.92
C PRO A 417 14.00 -9.52 14.95
N THR A 418 13.88 -9.82 16.25
CA THR A 418 14.30 -8.93 17.33
C THR A 418 15.80 -8.64 17.30
N ASN A 419 16.65 -9.65 17.05
CA ASN A 419 18.10 -9.45 16.99
C ASN A 419 18.48 -8.57 15.79
N ARG A 420 17.83 -8.78 14.64
CA ARG A 420 18.03 -7.95 13.44
C ARG A 420 17.63 -6.50 13.70
N SER A 421 16.51 -6.28 14.40
CA SER A 421 16.06 -4.94 14.80
C SER A 421 17.07 -4.23 15.71
N ILE A 422 17.68 -4.94 16.67
CA ILE A 422 18.69 -4.40 17.59
C ILE A 422 19.97 -4.07 16.82
N MET A 423 20.39 -4.95 15.91
CA MET A 423 21.56 -4.70 15.06
C MET A 423 21.35 -3.49 14.15
N TRP A 424 20.17 -3.34 13.56
CA TRP A 424 19.83 -2.16 12.77
C TRP A 424 19.81 -0.88 13.60
N ALA A 425 19.21 -0.92 14.79
CA ALA A 425 19.14 0.23 15.68
C ALA A 425 20.54 0.68 16.16
N THR A 426 21.40 -0.28 16.54
CA THR A 426 22.77 0.00 17.01
C THR A 426 23.67 0.51 15.89
N THR A 427 23.62 -0.10 14.70
CA THR A 427 24.39 0.35 13.52
C THR A 427 23.90 1.70 12.99
N SER A 428 22.59 1.95 12.96
CA SER A 428 22.05 3.27 12.57
C SER A 428 22.45 4.36 13.57
N SER A 429 22.44 4.04 14.87
CA SER A 429 22.84 4.98 15.92
C SER A 429 24.33 5.29 15.88
N SER A 430 25.19 4.29 15.61
CA SER A 430 26.63 4.52 15.47
C SER A 430 26.95 5.38 14.25
N LEU A 431 26.28 5.17 13.12
CA LEU A 431 26.41 6.01 11.92
C LEU A 431 25.94 7.46 12.17
N LEU A 432 24.86 7.65 12.93
CA LEU A 432 24.41 8.98 13.37
C LEU A 432 25.48 9.68 14.25
N ILE A 433 26.08 8.96 15.19
CA ILE A 433 27.14 9.52 16.04
C ILE A 433 28.37 9.88 15.20
N ILE A 434 28.79 9.00 14.28
CA ILE A 434 29.91 9.25 13.36
C ILE A 434 29.65 10.49 12.51
N THR A 435 28.45 10.65 11.95
CA THR A 435 28.08 11.84 11.16
C THR A 435 28.10 13.12 12.01
N PHE A 436 27.67 13.06 13.27
CA PHE A 436 27.77 14.21 14.18
C PHE A 436 29.21 14.55 14.60
N VAL A 437 30.11 13.56 14.70
CA VAL A 437 31.53 13.79 15.00
C VAL A 437 32.28 14.34 13.79
N THR A 438 32.05 13.76 12.61
CA THR A 438 32.73 14.12 11.36
C THR A 438 32.23 15.43 10.76
N ILE A 439 30.94 15.72 10.92
CA ILE A 439 30.31 16.97 10.51
C ILE A 439 29.69 17.62 11.76
N PRO A 440 30.50 18.34 12.59
CA PRO A 440 30.00 18.99 13.80
C PRO A 440 28.86 19.98 13.54
N SER A 441 28.74 20.53 12.33
CA SER A 441 27.62 21.38 11.93
C SER A 441 26.27 20.66 11.91
N CYS A 442 26.26 19.33 11.75
CA CYS A 442 25.06 18.50 11.80
C CYS A 442 24.63 18.15 13.22
N SER A 443 25.49 18.33 14.22
CA SER A 443 25.18 17.97 15.61
C SER A 443 24.26 19.00 16.27
N PRO A 444 23.15 18.60 16.90
CA PRO A 444 22.26 19.50 17.63
C PRO A 444 22.95 20.20 18.81
N PHE A 445 24.07 19.66 19.29
CA PHE A 445 24.79 20.17 20.47
C PHE A 445 26.05 20.98 20.13
N SER A 446 26.34 21.19 18.85
CA SER A 446 27.55 21.90 18.44
C SER A 446 27.45 23.40 18.70
N SER A 447 28.38 23.91 19.51
CA SER A 447 28.47 25.33 19.89
C SER A 447 29.05 26.23 18.78
N ARG A 448 29.48 25.68 17.64
CA ARG A 448 30.12 26.44 16.54
C ARG A 448 29.15 27.30 15.73
N LEU A 449 27.85 26.99 15.70
CA LEU A 449 26.83 27.83 15.07
C LEU A 449 26.12 28.72 16.10
N LYS A 450 26.81 29.72 16.65
CA LYS A 450 26.14 30.82 17.37
C LYS A 450 25.48 31.76 16.35
N GLY A 451 24.15 31.91 16.41
CA GLY A 451 23.40 32.91 15.63
C GLY A 451 22.05 32.43 15.08
N ASN A 452 21.36 33.32 14.34
CA ASN A 452 20.03 33.09 13.77
C ASN A 452 19.99 32.14 12.55
N ASN A 453 20.99 31.25 12.40
CA ASN A 453 21.16 30.36 11.25
C ASN A 453 20.11 29.23 11.21
N TRP A 454 19.43 28.96 12.33
CA TRP A 454 18.35 27.96 12.41
C TRP A 454 17.18 28.26 11.47
N ALA A 455 16.90 29.54 11.17
CA ALA A 455 15.82 29.92 10.26
C ALA A 455 16.13 29.53 8.80
N VAL A 456 17.39 29.70 8.38
CA VAL A 456 17.86 29.28 7.05
C VAL A 456 17.90 27.75 6.97
N LEU A 457 18.37 27.06 8.02
CA LEU A 457 18.29 25.60 8.09
C LEU A 457 16.83 25.13 7.97
N LYS A 458 15.93 25.71 8.76
CA LYS A 458 14.49 25.40 8.72
C LYS A 458 13.91 25.62 7.33
N SER A 459 14.26 26.72 6.65
CA SER A 459 13.84 26.97 5.27
C SER A 459 14.25 25.84 4.32
N VAL A 460 15.53 25.43 4.32
CA VAL A 460 16.00 24.33 3.45
C VAL A 460 15.34 23.00 3.81
N THR A 461 15.13 22.72 5.09
CA THR A 461 14.47 21.48 5.54
C THR A 461 13.02 21.41 5.08
N ILE A 462 12.28 22.53 5.15
CA ILE A 462 10.89 22.61 4.70
C ILE A 462 10.82 22.43 3.17
N SER A 463 11.76 23.01 2.43
CA SER A 463 11.85 22.80 0.98
C SER A 463 12.14 21.35 0.62
N ALA A 464 13.04 20.68 1.34
CA ALA A 464 13.33 19.26 1.14
C ALA A 464 12.10 18.38 1.45
N ALA A 465 11.40 18.66 2.56
CA ALA A 465 10.15 17.99 2.92
C ALA A 465 9.06 18.20 1.84
N PHE A 466 8.90 19.42 1.32
CA PHE A 466 7.96 19.73 0.24
C PHE A 466 8.27 18.92 -1.03
N ILE A 467 9.52 18.91 -1.48
CA ILE A 467 9.95 18.14 -2.66
C ILE A 467 9.72 16.64 -2.44
N GLY A 468 10.10 16.11 -1.27
CA GLY A 468 9.91 14.71 -0.92
C GLY A 468 8.43 14.29 -0.92
N LEU A 469 7.55 15.11 -0.34
CA LEU A 469 6.10 14.85 -0.35
C LEU A 469 5.49 14.93 -1.75
N CYS A 470 5.92 15.88 -2.58
CA CYS A 470 5.43 16.01 -3.97
C CYS A 470 5.93 14.88 -4.88
N LEU A 471 7.18 14.43 -4.71
CA LEU A 471 7.67 13.25 -5.43
C LEU A 471 6.92 11.99 -4.98
N MET A 472 6.70 11.85 -3.68
CA MET A 472 5.98 10.70 -3.14
C MET A 472 4.52 10.67 -3.60
N SER A 473 3.86 11.82 -3.77
CA SER A 473 2.46 11.85 -4.20
C SER A 473 2.25 11.33 -5.63
N ILE A 474 3.29 11.41 -6.47
CA ILE A 474 3.30 10.82 -7.82
C ILE A 474 3.51 9.30 -7.75
N ILE A 475 4.33 8.82 -6.81
CA ILE A 475 4.67 7.39 -6.68
C ILE A 475 3.60 6.60 -5.94
N ASN A 476 3.23 7.06 -4.74
CA ASN A 476 2.16 6.49 -3.92
C ASN A 476 1.49 7.64 -3.14
N PHE A 477 0.34 8.06 -3.66
CA PHE A 477 -0.43 9.16 -3.10
C PHE A 477 -0.84 8.92 -1.63
N ALA A 478 -1.25 7.70 -1.29
CA ALA A 478 -1.73 7.38 0.06
C ALA A 478 -0.61 7.56 1.09
N THR A 479 0.62 7.12 0.77
CA THR A 479 1.78 7.35 1.63
C THR A 479 2.13 8.83 1.74
N ALA A 480 2.08 9.58 0.64
CA ALA A 480 2.33 11.01 0.66
C ALA A 480 1.29 11.77 1.51
N MET A 481 0.02 11.36 1.46
CA MET A 481 -1.06 11.96 2.24
C MET A 481 -0.88 11.70 3.74
N ILE A 482 -0.66 10.45 4.15
CA ILE A 482 -0.37 10.09 5.54
C ILE A 482 0.92 10.76 6.01
N GLY A 483 1.94 10.76 5.15
CA GLY A 483 3.21 11.44 5.36
C GLY A 483 3.03 12.94 5.59
N ALA A 484 2.23 13.62 4.77
CA ALA A 484 1.96 15.05 4.88
C ALA A 484 1.21 15.39 6.17
N LEU A 485 0.24 14.57 6.59
CA LEU A 485 -0.47 14.75 7.86
C LEU A 485 0.47 14.72 9.08
N LEU A 486 1.61 14.04 8.98
CA LEU A 486 2.64 13.97 10.02
C LEU A 486 3.74 15.03 9.83
N LEU A 487 4.29 15.13 8.63
CA LEU A 487 5.49 15.90 8.32
C LEU A 487 5.21 17.41 8.24
N VAL A 488 4.09 17.82 7.66
CA VAL A 488 3.72 19.24 7.53
C VAL A 488 3.60 19.93 8.89
N PRO A 489 2.76 19.46 9.84
CA PRO A 489 2.64 20.13 11.13
C PRO A 489 3.97 20.09 11.90
N MET A 490 4.72 18.99 11.83
CA MET A 490 6.05 18.89 12.45
C MET A 490 7.01 19.96 11.91
N CYS A 491 7.21 20.04 10.60
CA CYS A 491 8.14 20.99 9.99
C CYS A 491 7.73 22.46 10.22
N LEU A 492 6.43 22.77 10.20
CA LEU A 492 5.94 24.13 10.41
C LEU A 492 6.07 24.58 11.87
N MET A 493 5.75 23.72 12.83
CA MET A 493 5.73 24.06 14.26
C MET A 493 7.12 24.11 14.89
N VAL A 494 8.07 23.27 14.45
CA VAL A 494 9.40 23.15 15.06
C VAL A 494 10.14 24.49 15.13
N ARG A 495 10.58 24.86 16.34
CA ARG A 495 11.39 26.04 16.65
C ARG A 495 12.38 25.70 17.78
N PRO A 496 13.48 26.44 17.93
CA PRO A 496 14.43 26.17 19.01
C PRO A 496 13.80 26.35 20.39
N ILE A 497 13.78 25.29 21.20
CA ILE A 497 13.08 25.26 22.51
C ILE A 497 13.58 26.36 23.46
N LYS A 498 14.88 26.68 23.41
CA LYS A 498 15.50 27.70 24.28
C LYS A 498 14.88 29.08 24.07
N LEU A 499 14.47 29.42 22.85
CA LEU A 499 13.82 30.70 22.55
C LEU A 499 12.43 30.78 23.21
N ASP A 500 11.66 29.70 23.12
CA ASP A 500 10.32 29.64 23.69
C ASP A 500 10.32 29.61 25.22
N LEU A 501 11.25 28.85 25.83
CA LEU A 501 11.45 28.85 27.27
C LEU A 501 11.87 30.22 27.81
N ARG A 502 12.70 30.96 27.06
CA ARG A 502 13.15 32.31 27.44
C ARG A 502 12.03 33.34 27.39
N SER A 503 11.10 33.21 26.45
CA SER A 503 9.97 34.14 26.28
C SER A 503 8.97 34.07 27.45
N ARG A 504 8.88 32.92 28.15
CA ARG A 504 7.96 32.63 29.28
C ARG A 504 6.48 32.93 29.02
N ARG A 505 6.07 33.22 27.78
CA ARG A 505 4.66 33.43 27.42
C ARG A 505 3.96 32.08 27.25
N ALA A 506 2.73 31.96 27.75
CA ALA A 506 1.93 30.73 27.65
C ALA A 506 1.83 30.20 26.21
N LYS A 507 1.69 31.09 25.22
CA LYS A 507 1.66 30.73 23.79
C LYS A 507 2.99 30.11 23.29
N SER A 508 4.14 30.62 23.74
CA SER A 508 5.46 30.03 23.42
C SER A 508 5.61 28.65 24.05
N LEU A 509 5.23 28.54 25.32
CA LEU A 509 5.34 27.29 26.07
C LEU A 509 4.45 26.19 25.47
N LEU A 510 3.22 26.53 25.10
CA LEU A 510 2.32 25.61 24.39
C LEU A 510 2.90 25.21 23.02
N GLY A 511 3.46 26.15 22.26
CA GLY A 511 4.12 25.86 20.98
C GLY A 511 5.32 24.93 21.11
N ALA A 512 6.15 25.11 22.15
CA ALA A 512 7.27 24.23 22.46
C ALA A 512 6.80 22.82 22.86
N PHE A 513 5.74 22.73 23.67
CA PHE A 513 5.12 21.45 24.03
C PHE A 513 4.57 20.73 22.80
N CYS A 514 3.80 21.42 21.95
CA CYS A 514 3.27 20.86 20.70
C CYS A 514 4.40 20.39 19.77
N SER A 515 5.48 21.17 19.65
CA SER A 515 6.65 20.79 18.83
C SER A 515 7.33 19.53 19.35
N MET A 516 7.50 19.40 20.68
CA MET A 516 8.03 18.19 21.30
C MET A 516 7.15 16.97 21.04
N VAL A 517 5.83 17.11 21.23
CA VAL A 517 4.87 16.03 20.98
C VAL A 517 4.91 15.61 19.52
N LEU A 518 4.89 16.56 18.58
CA LEU A 518 4.94 16.27 17.13
C LEU A 518 6.24 15.58 16.73
N VAL A 519 7.39 15.97 17.30
CA VAL A 519 8.67 15.32 17.02
C VAL A 519 8.73 13.92 17.63
N ILE A 520 8.17 13.69 18.83
CA ILE A 520 8.09 12.34 19.41
C ILE A 520 7.18 11.45 18.57
N VAL A 521 5.95 11.92 18.26
CA VAL A 521 4.98 11.19 17.44
C VAL A 521 5.51 10.96 16.02
N GLY A 522 6.27 11.91 15.48
CA GLY A 522 6.85 11.84 14.15
C GLY A 522 7.98 10.83 13.99
N PHE A 523 8.46 10.18 15.04
CA PHE A 523 9.48 9.13 14.90
C PHE A 523 8.88 7.87 14.24
N PRO A 524 9.46 7.32 13.15
CA PRO A 524 8.85 6.22 12.38
C PRO A 524 8.42 4.99 13.22
N VAL A 525 9.20 4.62 14.24
CA VAL A 525 8.86 3.46 15.11
C VAL A 525 7.65 3.78 16.00
N ILE A 526 7.52 5.04 16.45
CA ILE A 526 6.35 5.48 17.23
C ILE A 526 5.12 5.58 16.32
N VAL A 527 5.28 6.08 15.09
CA VAL A 527 4.20 6.07 14.09
C VAL A 527 3.71 4.64 13.86
N PHE A 528 4.61 3.68 13.67
CA PHE A 528 4.26 2.26 13.55
C PHE A 528 3.48 1.76 14.76
N ALA A 529 3.98 1.99 15.98
CA ALA A 529 3.32 1.57 17.21
C ALA A 529 1.90 2.16 17.36
N ILE A 530 1.74 3.44 17.00
CA ILE A 530 0.45 4.13 17.01
C ILE A 530 -0.50 3.52 15.97
N THR A 531 -0.05 3.36 14.72
CA THR A 531 -0.88 2.78 13.65
C THR A 531 -1.34 1.36 13.97
N LYS A 532 -0.46 0.54 14.53
CA LYS A 532 -0.79 -0.81 14.98
C LYS A 532 -1.83 -0.80 16.10
N GLY A 533 -1.67 0.06 17.09
CA GLY A 533 -2.64 0.23 18.19
C GLY A 533 -4.02 0.70 17.68
N PHE A 534 -4.06 1.57 16.66
CA PHE A 534 -5.31 1.98 16.03
C PHE A 534 -5.98 0.85 15.24
N ILE A 535 -5.26 -0.12 14.70
CA ILE A 535 -5.86 -1.20 13.88
C ILE A 535 -6.45 -2.33 14.74
N GLY A 536 -6.27 -2.29 16.07
CA GLY A 536 -6.96 -3.15 17.01
C GLY A 536 -6.14 -4.34 17.51
N GLU A 537 -4.88 -4.46 17.13
CA GLU A 537 -3.92 -5.33 17.81
C GLU A 537 -3.47 -4.63 19.09
N GLY A 538 -3.98 -5.07 20.24
CA GLY A 538 -3.76 -4.41 21.53
C GLY A 538 -2.27 -4.16 21.84
N LEU A 539 -1.99 -3.05 22.53
CA LEU A 539 -0.62 -2.63 22.93
C LEU A 539 0.06 -3.61 23.92
N ALA A 540 -0.66 -4.59 24.44
CA ALA A 540 -0.23 -5.47 25.52
C ALA A 540 0.45 -6.74 24.96
N GLY A 541 1.79 -6.72 24.90
CA GLY A 541 2.61 -7.86 24.46
C GLY A 541 3.75 -7.53 23.49
N LEU A 542 4.00 -6.25 23.21
CA LEU A 542 4.88 -5.80 22.13
C LEU A 542 6.36 -6.18 22.34
N SER A 543 6.84 -7.18 21.61
CA SER A 543 8.24 -7.23 21.20
C SER A 543 8.49 -6.19 20.09
N LEU A 544 8.36 -4.90 20.46
CA LEU A 544 8.27 -3.76 19.53
C LEU A 544 9.32 -3.80 18.41
N GLY A 545 10.56 -4.19 18.74
CA GLY A 545 11.64 -4.32 17.77
C GLY A 545 11.44 -5.46 16.76
N GLY A 546 11.01 -6.64 17.22
CA GLY A 546 10.77 -7.79 16.35
C GLY A 546 9.61 -7.54 15.39
N GLU A 547 8.50 -7.00 15.88
CA GLU A 547 7.33 -6.70 15.06
C GLU A 547 7.60 -5.57 14.05
N PHE A 548 8.29 -4.52 14.47
CA PHE A 548 8.72 -3.46 13.57
C PHE A 548 9.61 -3.99 12.44
N TRP A 549 10.52 -4.92 12.76
CA TRP A 549 11.37 -5.57 11.76
C TRP A 549 10.55 -6.41 10.78
N THR A 550 9.61 -7.22 11.27
CA THR A 550 8.72 -8.01 10.39
C THR A 550 7.86 -7.11 9.50
N TRP A 551 7.42 -5.97 10.01
CA TRP A 551 6.69 -4.99 9.22
C TRP A 551 7.57 -4.35 8.15
N LEU A 552 8.80 -3.94 8.48
CA LEU A 552 9.75 -3.44 7.48
C LEU A 552 10.09 -4.50 6.41
N GLU A 553 10.32 -5.75 6.82
CA GLU A 553 10.52 -6.87 5.90
C GLU A 553 9.31 -7.07 4.98
N SER A 554 8.09 -6.90 5.49
CA SER A 554 6.87 -6.97 4.67
C SER A 554 6.82 -5.85 3.62
N LEU A 555 7.08 -4.59 3.99
CA LEU A 555 7.09 -3.47 3.05
C LEU A 555 8.13 -3.67 1.95
N TRP A 556 9.29 -4.19 2.33
CA TRP A 556 10.36 -4.48 1.39
C TRP A 556 9.99 -5.65 0.45
N ALA A 557 9.47 -6.76 1.00
CA ALA A 557 9.05 -7.93 0.24
C ALA A 557 7.98 -7.58 -0.81
N TRP A 558 7.08 -6.64 -0.48
CA TRP A 558 6.00 -6.21 -1.36
C TRP A 558 6.37 -5.07 -2.32
N LYS A 559 7.66 -4.74 -2.48
CA LYS A 559 8.11 -3.61 -3.33
C LYS A 559 7.37 -2.32 -2.97
N SER A 560 7.16 -2.05 -1.68
CA SER A 560 6.40 -0.89 -1.22
C SER A 560 7.23 0.39 -1.25
N ALA A 561 6.71 1.42 -1.90
CA ALA A 561 7.27 2.77 -1.91
C ALA A 561 7.37 3.36 -0.49
N THR A 562 6.52 2.92 0.44
CA THR A 562 6.51 3.40 1.83
C THR A 562 7.81 3.11 2.54
N TYR A 563 8.48 2.01 2.22
CA TYR A 563 9.82 1.71 2.72
C TYR A 563 10.81 2.82 2.36
N LEU A 564 10.82 3.24 1.08
CA LEU A 564 11.68 4.32 0.60
C LEU A 564 11.32 5.67 1.23
N TYR A 565 10.03 5.98 1.35
CA TYR A 565 9.58 7.23 1.98
C TYR A 565 10.04 7.36 3.43
N ILE A 566 9.88 6.29 4.23
CA ILE A 566 10.29 6.28 5.63
C ILE A 566 11.78 6.58 5.76
N GLY A 567 12.62 5.91 4.96
CA GLY A 567 14.07 6.00 5.06
C GLY A 567 14.69 7.22 4.39
N MET A 568 14.19 7.63 3.22
CA MET A 568 14.80 8.69 2.40
C MET A 568 14.17 10.08 2.59
N VAL A 569 12.91 10.16 3.05
CA VAL A 569 12.20 11.45 3.22
C VAL A 569 11.88 11.70 4.67
N HIS A 570 11.13 10.80 5.31
CA HIS A 570 10.57 11.03 6.64
C HIS A 570 11.65 11.05 7.73
N LEU A 571 12.52 10.04 7.78
CA LEU A 571 13.58 9.94 8.78
C LEU A 571 14.59 11.11 8.72
N PRO A 572 15.12 11.51 7.54
CA PRO A 572 15.98 12.70 7.44
C PRO A 572 15.27 13.98 7.88
N CYS A 573 14.03 14.19 7.45
CA CYS A 573 13.26 15.38 7.84
C CYS A 573 12.97 15.42 9.34
N TRP A 574 12.70 14.28 9.96
CA TRP A 574 12.57 14.14 11.40
C TRP A 574 13.87 14.46 12.16
N LEU A 575 15.01 13.93 11.71
CA LEU A 575 16.33 14.24 12.28
C LEU A 575 16.68 15.74 12.14
N LEU A 576 16.35 16.34 11.00
CA LEU A 576 16.52 17.77 10.77
C LEU A 576 15.64 18.61 11.69
N CYS A 577 14.39 18.19 11.92
CA CYS A 577 13.51 18.82 12.89
C CYS A 577 14.06 18.74 14.32
N LEU A 578 14.63 17.60 14.72
CA LEU A 578 15.35 17.46 15.99
C LEU A 578 16.54 18.42 16.09
N CYS A 579 17.32 18.57 15.02
CA CYS A 579 18.45 19.49 14.97
C CYS A 579 18.00 20.95 15.17
N ILE A 580 16.89 21.36 14.56
CA ILE A 580 16.32 22.71 14.72
C ILE A 580 15.75 22.91 16.12
N LEU A 581 15.06 21.90 16.67
CA LEU A 581 14.42 21.94 17.97
C LEU A 581 15.44 22.15 19.11
N PHE A 582 16.58 21.47 19.03
CA PHE A 582 17.67 21.56 20.01
C PHE A 582 18.77 22.56 19.66
N HIS A 583 18.59 23.36 18.61
CA HIS A 583 19.60 24.31 18.16
C HIS A 583 20.05 25.25 19.30
N PRO A 584 21.36 25.48 19.49
CA PRO A 584 21.86 26.43 20.48
C PRO A 584 21.60 27.85 19.99
N CYS A 585 20.62 28.52 20.62
CA CYS A 585 20.29 29.94 20.36
C CYS A 585 20.90 30.87 21.39
#